data_AF-A0A965N8F3-F1
#
_entry.id   AF-A0A965N8F3-F1
#
_cell.length_a   1.000
_cell.length_b   1.000
_cell.length_c   1.000
_cell.angle_alpha   90.00
_cell.angle_beta   90.00
_cell.angle_gamma   90.00
#
_symmetry.space_group_name_H-M   'P 1'
#
loop_
_entity.id
_entity.type
_entity.pdbx_description
1 polymer ?
#
loop_
_entity_poly.entity_id
_entity_poly.type
_entity_poly.pdbx_seq_one_letter_code
_entity_poly.pdbx_strand_id
1 'polypeptide(L)' 'MFISLQELEAAINYWRNLSPSQGDCLELCQEASALAKPYAMMIIQGSVRLPVDGLSDKAKDAYLKYLNAKDAS' A
#
# COMPACT_ATOMS: atom_id res chain seq x y z
N MET A 1 -2.59 16.03 1.93
CA MET A 1 -1.64 15.03 2.45
C MET A 1 -1.04 14.28 1.27
N PHE A 2 0.27 14.03 1.27
CA PHE A 2 0.98 13.33 0.19
C PHE A 2 1.61 12.06 0.73
N ILE A 3 1.66 11.02 -0.09
CA ILE A 3 2.38 9.78 0.21
C ILE A 3 3.57 9.68 -0.73
N SER A 4 4.72 9.35 -0.16
CA SER A 4 5.94 9.09 -0.93
C SER A 4 5.98 7.65 -1.42
N LEU A 5 6.67 7.39 -2.53
CA LEU A 5 6.87 6.04 -3.07
C LEU A 5 7.38 5.06 -2.00
N GLN A 6 8.32 5.50 -1.16
CA GLN A 6 8.88 4.72 -0.06
C GLN A 6 7.85 4.36 1.02
N GLU A 7 6.92 5.27 1.34
CA GLU A 7 5.87 4.98 2.32
C GLU A 7 4.85 3.99 1.76
N LEU A 8 4.53 4.13 0.47
CA LEU A 8 3.65 3.20 -0.22
C LEU A 8 4.29 1.80 -0.28
N GLU A 9 5.60 1.73 -0.57
CA GLU A 9 6.38 0.48 -0.54
C GLU A 9 6.44 -0.14 0.85
N ALA A 10 6.69 0.67 1.89
CA ALA A 10 6.70 0.22 3.28
C ALA A 10 5.33 -0.34 3.69
N ALA A 11 4.23 0.31 3.31
CA ALA A 11 2.89 -0.19 3.57
C ALA A 11 2.61 -1.51 2.83
N ILE A 12 2.99 -1.62 1.55
CA ILE A 12 2.85 -2.87 0.78
C ILE A 12 3.63 -4.01 1.45
N ASN A 13 4.87 -3.74 1.85
CA ASN A 13 5.71 -4.72 2.54
C ASN A 13 5.14 -5.09 3.91
N TYR A 14 4.58 -4.14 4.65
CA TYR A 14 3.90 -4.41 5.91
C TYR A 14 2.75 -5.40 5.72
N TRP A 15 1.84 -5.14 4.77
CA TRP A 15 0.71 -6.04 4.49
C TRP A 15 1.15 -7.42 3.99
N ARG A 16 2.21 -7.50 3.18
CA ARG A 16 2.81 -8.79 2.77
C ARG A 16 3.39 -9.57 3.94
N ASN A 17 3.99 -8.91 4.92
CA ASN A 17 4.55 -9.57 6.10
C ASN A 17 3.47 -9.94 7.12
N LEU A 18 2.42 -9.12 7.26
CA LEU A 18 1.31 -9.35 8.19
C LEU A 18 0.46 -10.56 7.79
N SER A 19 0.31 -10.78 6.49
CA SER A 19 -0.37 -11.95 5.93
C SER A 19 0.58 -12.75 5.06
N PRO A 20 1.46 -13.57 5.68
CA PRO A 20 2.22 -14.53 4.91
C PRO A 20 1.21 -15.47 4.25
N SER A 21 1.25 -15.58 2.92
CA SER A 21 0.35 -16.42 2.13
C SER A 21 0.26 -17.82 2.73
N GLN A 22 -0.86 -18.12 3.42
CA GLN A 22 -1.14 -19.45 3.93
C GLN A 22 -1.79 -20.26 2.81
N GLY A 23 -0.99 -21.13 2.18
CA GLY A 23 -1.44 -22.18 1.28
C GLY A 23 -1.79 -21.72 -0.13
N ASP A 24 -0.94 -22.11 -1.10
CA ASP A 24 -1.12 -22.25 -2.56
C ASP A 24 -1.84 -21.17 -3.42
N CYS A 25 -2.54 -20.19 -2.84
CA CYS A 25 -3.06 -19.04 -3.56
C CYS A 25 -2.10 -17.87 -3.37
N LEU A 26 -1.39 -17.54 -4.44
CA LEU A 26 -0.51 -16.37 -4.59
C LEU A 26 -1.32 -15.05 -4.66
N GLU A 27 -2.44 -14.98 -3.94
CA GLU A 27 -3.26 -13.78 -3.86
C GLU A 27 -2.67 -12.89 -2.78
N LEU A 28 -2.01 -11.81 -3.22
CA LEU A 28 -1.68 -10.69 -2.35
C LEU A 28 -2.92 -10.30 -1.55
N CYS A 29 -2.78 -10.02 -0.26
CA CYS A 29 -3.88 -9.43 0.51
C CYS A 29 -4.45 -8.24 -0.24
N GLN A 30 -5.78 -8.10 -0.19
CA GLN A 30 -6.52 -7.09 -0.96
C GLN A 30 -5.96 -5.69 -0.71
N GLU A 31 -5.48 -5.42 0.51
CA GLU A 31 -4.77 -4.22 0.92
C GLU A 31 -3.45 -3.99 0.17
N ALA A 32 -2.57 -5.01 0.14
CA ALA A 32 -1.29 -4.93 -0.57
C ALA A 32 -1.51 -4.76 -2.09
N SER A 33 -2.48 -5.48 -2.66
CA SER A 33 -2.86 -5.35 -4.07
C SER A 33 -3.43 -3.96 -4.39
N ALA A 34 -4.27 -3.39 -3.49
CA ALA A 34 -4.83 -2.06 -3.64
C ALA A 34 -3.75 -0.97 -3.61
N LEU A 35 -2.69 -1.12 -2.80
CA LEU A 35 -1.56 -0.19 -2.72
C LEU A 35 -0.56 -0.39 -3.87
N ALA A 36 -0.39 -1.61 -4.37
CA ALA A 36 0.50 -1.91 -5.50
C ALA A 36 0.06 -1.22 -6.80
N LYS A 37 -1.24 -1.01 -6.98
CA LYS A 37 -1.82 -0.38 -8.17
C LYS A 37 -1.38 1.09 -8.36
N PRO A 38 -1.56 2.00 -7.38
CA PRO A 38 -1.01 3.36 -7.45
C PRO A 38 0.53 3.37 -7.40
N TYR A 39 1.18 2.41 -6.73
CA TYR A 39 2.65 2.29 -6.71
C TYR A 39 3.23 2.05 -8.12
N ALA A 40 2.68 1.07 -8.86
CA ALA A 40 3.07 0.81 -10.23
C ALA A 40 2.82 2.03 -11.13
N MET A 41 1.67 2.68 -10.95
CA MET A 41 1.32 3.90 -11.68
C MET A 41 2.29 5.07 -11.41
N MET A 42 2.84 5.17 -10.19
CA MET A 42 3.87 6.15 -9.86
C MET A 42 5.19 5.87 -10.57
N ILE A 43 5.63 4.61 -10.61
CA ILE A 43 6.85 4.21 -11.34
C ILE A 43 6.71 4.51 -12.83
N ILE A 44 5.59 4.14 -13.44
CA ILE A 44 5.33 4.36 -14.87
C ILE A 44 5.35 5.86 -15.21
N GLN A 45 4.79 6.70 -14.34
CA GLN A 45 4.78 8.17 -14.51
C GLN A 45 6.08 8.85 -14.07
N GLY A 46 7.06 8.12 -13.51
CA GLY A 46 8.27 8.71 -12.92
C GLY A 46 7.99 9.62 -11.72
N SER A 47 6.85 9.42 -11.04
CA SER A 47 6.44 10.23 -9.89
C SER A 47 6.89 9.60 -8.58
N VAL A 48 7.53 10.37 -7.71
CA VAL A 48 8.03 9.89 -6.39
C VAL A 48 7.10 10.22 -5.23
N ARG A 49 6.09 11.07 -5.45
CA ARG A 49 5.06 11.43 -4.48
C ARG A 49 3.71 11.49 -5.20
N LEU A 50 2.67 11.01 -4.53
CA LEU A 50 1.30 11.17 -4.99
C LEU A 50 0.44 11.85 -3.93
N PRO A 51 -0.55 12.68 -4.32
CA PRO A 51 -1.56 13.13 -3.39
C PRO A 51 -2.38 11.93 -2.92
N VAL A 52 -2.70 11.88 -1.63
CA VAL A 52 -3.62 10.88 -1.08
C VAL A 52 -4.95 10.91 -1.84
N ASP A 53 -5.37 12.08 -2.31
CA ASP A 53 -6.58 12.25 -3.10
C ASP A 53 -6.62 11.36 -4.36
N GLY A 54 -5.46 11.16 -5.00
CA GLY A 54 -5.30 10.31 -6.19
C GLY A 54 -5.30 8.81 -5.90
N LEU A 55 -5.37 8.39 -4.64
CA LEU A 55 -5.57 6.99 -4.27
C LEU A 55 -7.05 6.60 -4.39
N SER A 56 -7.30 5.38 -4.86
CA SER A 56 -8.62 4.75 -4.75
C SER A 56 -9.01 4.54 -3.28
N ASP A 57 -10.31 4.46 -3.00
CA ASP A 57 -10.83 4.28 -1.63
C ASP A 57 -10.23 3.08 -0.92
N LYS A 58 -10.02 1.97 -1.63
CA LYS A 58 -9.36 0.76 -1.10
C LYS A 58 -7.91 1.01 -0.69
N ALA A 59 -7.17 1.78 -1.49
CA ALA A 59 -5.78 2.09 -1.20
C ALA A 59 -5.66 3.10 -0.03
N LYS A 60 -6.58 4.07 0.05
CA LYS A 60 -6.70 4.97 1.21
C LYS A 60 -6.98 4.18 2.49
N ASP A 61 -7.96 3.29 2.48
CA ASP A 61 -8.32 2.45 3.63
C ASP A 61 -7.13 1.57 4.09
N ALA A 62 -6.48 0.87 3.16
CA ALA A 62 -5.29 0.07 3.46
C ALA A 62 -4.13 0.90 4.05
N TYR A 63 -3.91 2.12 3.54
CA TYR A 63 -2.88 3.01 4.08
C TYR A 63 -3.25 3.55 5.47
N LEU A 64 -4.50 3.91 5.72
CA LEU A 64 -4.98 4.35 7.04
C LEU A 64 -4.85 3.24 8.08
N LYS A 65 -5.20 2.00 7.74
CA LYS A 65 -5.01 0.83 8.60
C LYS A 65 -3.53 0.61 8.93
N TYR A 66 -2.64 0.76 7.94
CA TYR A 66 -1.19 0.70 8.16
C TYR A 66 -0.72 1.78 9.14
N LEU A 67 -1.17 3.03 8.96
CA LEU A 67 -0.82 4.13 9.86
C LEU A 67 -1.27 3.85 11.30
N ASN A 68 -2.51 3.39 11.47
CA ASN A 68 -3.05 3.04 12.80
C ASN A 68 -2.23 1.90 13.44
N ALA A 69 -1.88 0.88 12.67
CA ALA A 69 -1.06 -0.22 13.17
C ALA A 69 0.39 0.19 13.49
N LYS A 70 0.91 1.24 12.83
CA LYS A 70 2.24 1.82 13.08
C LYS A 70 2.25 2.75 14.29
N ASP A 71 1.16 3.48 14.54
CA ASP A 71 0.97 4.34 15.71
C ASP A 71 0.75 3.53 17.00
N ALA A 72 0.19 2.33 16.87
CA ALA A 72 -0.04 1.40 17.98
C ALA A 72 1.23 0.66 18.49
N SER A 73 2.43 1.03 18.01
CA SER A 73 3.69 0.29 18.25
C SER A 73 4.81 1.13 18.85
#